data_AF-A0A7V9JXY7-F1
#
_entry.id   AF-A0A7V9JXY7-F1
#
_cell.length_a   1.000
_cell.length_b   1.000
_cell.length_c   1.000
_cell.angle_alpha   90.00
_cell.angle_beta   90.00
_cell.angle_gamma   90.00
#
_symmetry.space_group_name_H-M   'P 1'
#
loop_
_entity.id
_entity.type
_entity.pdbx_description
1 polymer ?
#
loop_
_entity_poly.entity_id
_entity_poly.type
_entity_poly.pdbx_seq_one_letter_code
_entity_poly.pdbx_strand_id
1 'polypeptide(L)' 'LDGADLVTGDRDVTVVDDGVAPPPAPARSGRIGLSAGADVPWRWWVPGEPSVSAHRRAVAVP' A
#
# COMPACT_ATOMS: atom_id res chain seq x y z
N LEU A 1 -3.92 -7.50 13.80
CA LEU A 1 -4.58 -8.60 14.52
C LEU A 1 -4.97 -9.64 13.49
N ASP A 2 -4.44 -10.85 13.59
CA ASP A 2 -4.72 -11.89 12.59
C ASP A 2 -6.17 -12.38 12.71
N GLY A 3 -6.89 -12.42 11.59
CA GLY A 3 -8.29 -12.84 11.50
C GLY A 3 -9.33 -11.84 12.01
N ALA A 4 -9.00 -10.54 12.17
CA ALA A 4 -9.96 -9.52 12.62
C ALA A 4 -10.96 -9.18 11.52
N ASP A 5 -12.22 -8.96 11.90
CA ASP A 5 -13.27 -8.44 11.02
C ASP A 5 -13.31 -6.91 11.13
N LEU A 6 -12.80 -6.23 10.10
CA LEU A 6 -12.73 -4.78 10.04
C LEU A 6 -14.11 -4.11 9.87
N VAL A 7 -15.14 -4.85 9.45
CA VAL A 7 -16.49 -4.32 9.22
C VAL A 7 -17.25 -4.20 10.54
N THR A 8 -17.23 -5.27 11.36
CA THR A 8 -17.85 -5.25 12.69
C THR A 8 -16.95 -4.63 13.75
N GLY A 9 -15.63 -4.57 13.50
CA GLY A 9 -14.65 -4.10 14.46
C GLY A 9 -14.48 -5.06 15.63
N ASP A 10 -14.53 -6.37 15.38
CA ASP A 10 -14.58 -7.44 16.41
C ASP A 10 -13.41 -7.42 17.40
N ARG A 11 -12.34 -6.67 17.10
CA ARG A 11 -11.14 -6.51 17.93
C ARG A 11 -10.65 -5.06 18.01
N ASP A 12 -11.59 -4.12 18.13
CA ASP A 12 -11.33 -2.69 18.38
C ASP A 12 -10.52 -2.00 17.27
N VAL A 13 -10.58 -2.52 16.04
CA VAL A 13 -9.93 -1.93 14.85
C VAL A 13 -10.91 -1.95 13.67
N THR A 14 -11.10 -0.80 13.02
CA THR A 14 -11.99 -0.65 11.85
C THR A 14 -11.41 0.35 10.85
N VAL A 15 -11.98 0.40 9.64
CA VAL A 15 -11.67 1.38 8.60
C VAL A 15 -12.82 2.39 8.55
N VAL A 16 -12.51 3.68 8.62
CA VAL A 16 -13.50 4.77 8.58
C VAL A 16 -13.22 5.71 7.41
N ASP A 17 -14.23 6.45 6.98
CA ASP A 17 -14.10 7.54 6.03
C ASP A 17 -13.66 8.82 6.76
N ASP A 18 -12.54 9.40 6.32
CA ASP A 18 -12.00 10.66 6.85
C ASP A 18 -12.54 11.90 6.10
N GLY A 19 -13.38 11.70 5.09
CA GLY A 19 -13.95 12.75 4.24
C GLY A 19 -13.00 13.26 3.15
N VAL A 20 -11.81 12.69 3.00
CA VAL A 20 -10.81 13.11 2.01
C VAL A 20 -10.99 12.30 0.73
N ALA A 21 -11.32 12.98 -0.37
CA ALA A 21 -11.44 12.33 -1.67
C ALA A 21 -10.08 11.76 -2.16
N PRO A 22 -10.08 10.61 -2.87
CA PRO A 22 -8.86 10.06 -3.42
C PRO A 22 -8.27 10.97 -4.51
N PRO A 23 -6.94 10.89 -4.78
CA PRO A 23 -6.34 11.64 -5.86
C PRO A 23 -6.89 11.17 -7.23
N PRO A 24 -7.10 12.08 -8.20
CA PRO A 24 -7.62 11.73 -9.52
C PRO A 24 -6.68 10.81 -10.31
N ALA A 25 -5.38 10.86 -10.00
CA ALA A 25 -4.35 10.03 -10.59
C ALA A 25 -3.45 9.45 -9.49
N PRO A 26 -3.77 8.27 -8.92
CA PRO A 26 -2.87 7.61 -8.00
C PRO A 26 -1.60 7.16 -8.72
N ALA A 27 -0.46 7.26 -8.05
CA ALA A 27 0.77 6.68 -8.56
C ALA A 27 0.71 5.15 -8.43
N ARG A 28 1.40 4.43 -9.34
CA ARG A 28 1.41 2.96 -9.36
C ARG A 28 2.77 2.37 -9.72
N SER A 29 3.09 1.20 -9.17
CA SER A 29 4.33 0.45 -9.44
C SER A 29 4.13 -1.05 -9.15
N GLY A 30 5.16 -1.85 -9.39
CA GLY A 30 5.27 -3.18 -8.77
C GLY A 30 5.25 -3.11 -7.24
N ARG A 31 4.87 -4.20 -6.58
CA ARG A 31 4.94 -4.30 -5.12
C ARG A 31 6.40 -4.40 -4.66
N ILE A 32 6.64 -3.99 -3.41
CA ILE A 32 7.97 -4.01 -2.78
C ILE A 32 8.26 -5.42 -2.26
N GLY A 33 9.50 -5.90 -2.40
CA GLY A 33 9.95 -7.17 -1.82
C GLY A 33 9.47 -8.43 -2.54
N LEU A 34 9.09 -8.33 -3.82
CA LEU A 34 8.71 -9.48 -4.63
C LEU A 34 9.92 -10.15 -5.29
N SER A 35 9.89 -11.49 -5.34
CA SER A 35 10.79 -12.30 -6.18
C SER A 35 10.21 -12.61 -7.57
N ALA A 36 8.90 -12.43 -7.77
CA ALA A 36 8.20 -12.69 -9.02
C ALA A 36 7.00 -11.73 -9.22
N GLY A 37 6.63 -11.45 -10.47
CA GLY A 37 5.49 -10.57 -10.82
C GLY A 37 5.74 -9.09 -10.52
N ALA A 38 7.00 -8.64 -10.53
CA ALA A 38 7.38 -7.27 -10.23
C ALA A 38 6.98 -6.27 -11.33
N ASP A 39 6.72 -6.77 -12.53
CA ASP A 39 6.21 -6.05 -13.70
C ASP A 39 4.72 -5.69 -13.57
N VAL A 40 4.00 -6.36 -12.66
CA VAL A 40 2.57 -6.12 -12.45
C VAL A 40 2.35 -4.95 -11.49
N PRO A 41 1.64 -3.88 -11.90
CA PRO A 41 1.59 -2.62 -11.15
C PRO A 41 0.56 -2.64 -10.01
N TRP A 42 0.65 -3.62 -9.12
CA TRP A 42 -0.27 -3.83 -8.00
C TRP A 42 0.14 -3.14 -6.69
N ARG A 43 0.74 -1.96 -6.79
CA ARG A 43 0.99 -1.05 -5.68
C ARG A 43 0.49 0.33 -6.07
N TRP A 44 -0.29 0.97 -5.20
CA TRP A 44 -0.84 2.31 -5.38
C TRP A 44 -0.53 3.20 -4.19
N TRP A 45 -0.36 4.51 -4.42
CA TRP A 45 -0.16 5.51 -3.35
C TRP A 45 -0.53 6.92 -3.81
N VAL A 46 -0.68 7.83 -2.83
CA VAL A 46 -0.88 9.27 -3.05
C VAL A 46 0.46 9.92 -3.46
N PRO A 47 0.55 10.57 -4.64
CA PRO A 47 1.80 11.21 -5.07
C PRO A 47 2.26 12.30 -4.08
N GLY A 48 3.55 12.29 -3.72
CA GLY A 48 4.15 13.30 -2.84
C GLY A 48 3.90 13.10 -1.33
N GLU A 49 3.11 12.11 -0.93
CA GLU A 49 2.76 11.87 0.47
C GLU A 49 4.00 11.38 1.28
N PRO A 50 4.44 12.13 2.31
CA PRO A 50 5.69 11.84 3.03
C PRO A 50 5.65 10.54 3.85
N SER A 51 4.45 10.04 4.19
CA SER A 51 4.28 8.76 4.88
C SER A 51 4.47 7.54 3.98
N VAL A 52 4.59 7.72 2.65
CA VAL A 52 4.79 6.61 1.71
C VAL A 52 6.12 5.92 1.97
N SER A 53 6.05 4.60 2.17
CA SER A 53 7.24 3.77 2.36
C SER A 53 8.19 3.85 1.17
N ALA A 54 9.49 4.03 1.47
CA ALA A 54 10.53 4.16 0.46
C ALA A 54 10.67 2.88 -0.38
N HIS A 55 10.74 3.04 -1.70
CA HIS A 55 11.13 1.96 -2.61
C HIS A 55 12.65 1.84 -2.58
N ARG A 56 13.19 0.82 -1.89
CA ARG A 56 14.63 0.49 -2.03
C ARG A 56 14.79 -0.38 -3.26
N ARG A 57 15.59 0.07 -4.22
CA ARG A 57 16.06 -0.80 -5.30
C ARG A 57 16.81 -1.96 -4.66
N ALA A 58 16.49 -3.19 -5.04
CA ALA A 58 17.30 -4.33 -4.64
C ALA A 58 18.75 -4.07 -5.09
N VAL A 59 19.71 -4.22 -4.17
CA VAL A 59 21.12 -4.23 -4.54
C VAL A 59 21.30 -5.44 -5.44
N ALA A 60 21.85 -5.24 -6.64
CA ALA A 60 22.22 -6.36 -7.49
C ALA A 60 23.25 -7.21 -6.73
N VAL A 61 22.94 -8.48 -6.47
CA VAL A 61 23.93 -9.44 -6.00
C VAL A 61 24.80 -9.79 -7.22
N PRO A 62 26.13 -9.65 -7.15
CA PRO A 62 27.02 -10.00 -8.24
C PRO A 62 26.94 -11.49 -8.62
#